data_AF-A0AB39IYE7-F1
#
_entry.id   AF-A0AB39IYE7-F1
#
_cell.length_a   1.000
_cell.length_b   1.000
_cell.length_c   1.000
_cell.angle_alpha   90.00
_cell.angle_beta   90.00
_cell.angle_gamma   90.00
#
_symmetry.space_group_name_H-M   'P 1'
#
loop_
_entity.id
_entity.type
_entity.pdbx_description
1 polymer ?
#
loop_
_entity_poly.entity_id
_entity_poly.type
_entity_poly.pdbx_seq_one_letter_code
_entity_poly.pdbx_strand_id
1 'polypeptide(L)'
;MNKSLLCLALLTAHIPFSLAESCRANLSGGQDCRYNDGSTSTSRTNLSGGFDTHYSDGRSSTSRANLAGGYDTHFSDGTSSTSRANRSGGLDTHYSDGSSSTSRSNLSGGYDVYYSNGQVKRSRANLSGGLDSEPVAGAR
;
A
#
# COMPACT_ATOMS: atom_id res chain seq x y z
N MET A 1 12.86 0.94 -10.54
CA MET A 1 12.19 1.04 -9.22
C MET A 1 10.94 0.19 -9.24
N ASN A 2 10.88 -0.71 -8.27
CA ASN A 2 9.93 -1.79 -8.04
C ASN A 2 8.52 -1.27 -7.68
N LYS A 3 7.68 -1.06 -8.70
CA LYS A 3 6.24 -0.76 -8.58
C LYS A 3 5.48 -1.71 -7.63
N SER A 4 5.98 -2.93 -7.42
CA SER A 4 5.46 -3.93 -6.49
C SER A 4 5.56 -3.52 -5.01
N LEU A 5 6.62 -2.79 -4.61
CA LEU A 5 6.77 -2.31 -3.21
C LEU A 5 5.80 -1.17 -2.90
N LEU A 6 5.61 -0.27 -3.87
CA LEU A 6 4.67 0.85 -3.76
C LEU A 6 3.22 0.36 -3.61
N CYS A 7 2.87 -0.64 -4.41
CA CYS A 7 1.53 -1.16 -4.50
C CYS A 7 1.05 -1.72 -3.16
N LEU A 8 1.87 -2.54 -2.50
CA LEU A 8 1.45 -3.20 -1.27
C LEU A 8 1.35 -2.26 -0.07
N ALA A 9 2.19 -1.21 -0.02
CA ALA A 9 2.12 -0.19 1.03
C ALA A 9 0.86 0.70 0.91
N LEU A 10 0.25 0.77 -0.27
CA LEU A 10 -0.94 1.59 -0.56
C LEU A 10 -2.24 0.78 -0.60
N LEU A 11 -2.16 -0.55 -0.72
CA LEU A 11 -3.32 -1.44 -0.69
C LEU A 11 -3.94 -1.60 0.72
N THR A 12 -3.44 -0.92 1.74
CA THR A 12 -3.92 -1.02 3.13
C THR A 12 -4.74 0.18 3.57
N ALA A 13 -4.97 1.15 2.69
CA ALA A 13 -5.50 2.47 3.06
C ALA A 13 -7.02 2.52 3.32
N HIS A 14 -7.74 1.41 3.21
CA HIS A 14 -9.14 1.28 3.66
C HIS A 14 -9.26 0.79 5.09
N ILE A 15 -8.15 0.52 5.79
CA ILE A 15 -8.21 0.22 7.21
C ILE A 15 -7.99 1.52 7.98
N PRO A 16 -9.03 2.09 8.63
CA PRO A 16 -8.90 3.38 9.30
C PRO A 16 -7.94 3.41 10.51
N PHE A 17 -7.27 2.30 10.86
CA PHE A 17 -6.52 2.22 12.12
C PHE A 17 -5.14 1.54 12.08
N SER A 18 -4.76 0.84 11.01
CA SER A 18 -3.52 0.06 11.01
C SER A 18 -2.59 0.48 9.88
N LEU A 19 -1.49 1.10 10.28
CA LEU A 19 -0.46 1.66 9.42
C LEU A 19 0.66 0.61 9.36
N ALA A 20 0.97 0.11 8.17
CA ALA A 20 2.07 -0.85 8.01
C ALA A 20 3.36 -0.18 8.50
N GLU A 21 3.94 -0.72 9.55
CA GLU A 21 5.15 -0.20 10.19
C GLU A 21 6.39 -0.76 9.51
N SER A 22 6.37 -2.05 9.19
CA SER A 22 7.45 -2.72 8.47
C SER A 22 6.89 -3.82 7.59
N CYS A 23 7.42 -3.91 6.38
CA CYS A 23 7.14 -4.98 5.43
C CYS A 23 8.45 -5.60 4.95
N ARG A 24 8.40 -6.91 4.64
CA ARG A 24 9.54 -7.66 4.09
C ARG A 24 9.08 -8.49 2.89
N ALA A 25 9.92 -8.59 1.87
CA ALA A 25 9.63 -9.46 0.73
C ALA A 25 9.52 -10.92 1.19
N ASN A 26 8.59 -11.66 0.58
CA ASN A 26 8.40 -13.09 0.84
C ASN A 26 8.63 -13.93 -0.44
N LEU A 27 8.69 -15.25 -0.27
CA LEU A 27 8.99 -16.19 -1.37
C LEU A 27 7.85 -16.31 -2.40
N SER A 28 6.66 -15.75 -2.12
CA SER A 28 5.51 -15.78 -3.02
C SER A 28 5.45 -14.56 -3.95
N GLY A 29 6.54 -13.78 -3.99
CA GLY A 29 6.63 -12.54 -4.76
C GLY A 29 5.84 -11.36 -4.17
N GLY A 30 5.24 -11.54 -2.99
CA GLY A 30 4.59 -10.48 -2.23
C GLY A 30 5.44 -10.03 -1.04
N GLN A 31 4.77 -9.53 0.00
CA GLN A 31 5.40 -9.15 1.26
C GLN A 31 4.57 -9.62 2.45
N ASP A 32 5.27 -9.79 3.57
CA ASP A 32 4.69 -9.93 4.90
C ASP A 32 4.84 -8.58 5.62
N CYS A 33 3.74 -8.05 6.14
CA CYS A 33 3.71 -6.75 6.80
C CYS A 33 3.26 -6.86 8.26
N ARG A 34 3.85 -6.02 9.11
CA ARG A 34 3.45 -5.77 10.50
C ARG A 34 2.89 -4.36 10.59
N TYR A 35 1.76 -4.22 11.26
CA TYR A 35 1.11 -2.94 11.47
C TYR A 35 1.30 -2.46 12.91
N ASN A 36 1.17 -1.15 13.10
CA ASN A 36 1.32 -0.49 14.40
C ASN A 36 0.31 -0.95 15.48
N ASP A 37 -0.86 -1.46 15.07
CA ASP A 37 -1.86 -2.04 15.97
C ASP A 37 -1.55 -3.50 16.35
N GLY A 38 -0.45 -4.03 15.85
CA GLY A 38 -0.04 -5.41 16.06
C GLY A 38 -0.78 -6.44 15.20
N SER A 39 -1.54 -6.03 14.18
CA SER A 39 -2.01 -6.93 13.13
C SER A 39 -0.89 -7.27 12.15
N THR A 40 -1.10 -8.28 11.31
CA THR A 40 -0.19 -8.63 10.21
C THR A 40 -0.95 -8.88 8.92
N SER A 41 -0.24 -8.87 7.80
CA SER A 41 -0.74 -9.35 6.53
C SER A 41 0.33 -10.09 5.76
N THR A 42 -0.10 -11.00 4.89
CA THR A 42 0.75 -11.69 3.94
C THR A 42 0.12 -11.57 2.56
N SER A 43 0.92 -11.17 1.60
CA SER A 43 0.50 -11.07 0.21
C SER A 43 1.31 -11.98 -0.71
N ARG A 44 0.73 -12.27 -1.86
CA ARG A 44 1.35 -13.03 -2.95
C ARG A 44 0.95 -12.43 -4.29
N THR A 45 1.81 -12.56 -5.29
CA THR A 45 1.44 -12.20 -6.66
C THR A 45 0.33 -13.11 -7.19
N ASN A 46 -0.57 -12.56 -8.00
CA ASN A 46 -1.64 -13.31 -8.64
C ASN A 46 -1.55 -13.23 -10.17
N LEU A 47 -2.36 -14.04 -10.86
CA LEU A 47 -2.34 -14.16 -12.33
C LEU A 47 -2.80 -12.89 -13.06
N SER A 48 -3.47 -11.98 -12.36
CA SER A 48 -3.96 -10.70 -12.89
C SER A 48 -2.89 -9.59 -12.84
N GLY A 49 -1.65 -9.96 -12.54
CA GLY A 49 -0.54 -9.01 -12.39
C GLY A 49 -0.64 -8.13 -11.14
N GLY A 50 -1.52 -8.47 -10.20
CA GLY A 50 -1.64 -7.81 -8.90
C GLY A 50 -1.29 -8.75 -7.74
N PHE A 51 -1.94 -8.53 -6.60
CA PHE A 51 -1.70 -9.25 -5.36
C PHE A 51 -2.98 -9.73 -4.70
N ASP A 52 -2.91 -10.91 -4.11
CA ASP A 52 -3.86 -11.39 -3.11
C ASP A 52 -3.24 -11.21 -1.74
N THR A 53 -3.94 -10.52 -0.84
CA THR A 53 -3.48 -10.21 0.53
C THR A 53 -4.45 -10.77 1.54
N HIS A 54 -3.92 -11.44 2.56
CA HIS A 54 -4.67 -11.92 3.71
C HIS A 54 -4.21 -11.19 4.97
N TYR A 55 -5.16 -10.71 5.76
CA TYR A 55 -4.92 -10.01 7.01
C TYR A 55 -5.17 -10.94 8.20
N SER A 56 -4.46 -10.72 9.31
CA SER A 56 -4.58 -11.55 10.51
C SER A 56 -5.97 -11.46 11.18
N ASP A 57 -6.77 -10.46 10.84
CA ASP A 57 -8.15 -10.29 11.32
C ASP A 57 -9.19 -11.03 10.44
N GLY A 58 -8.73 -11.81 9.46
CA GLY A 58 -9.58 -12.60 8.57
C GLY A 58 -10.06 -11.86 7.33
N ARG A 59 -9.77 -10.56 7.18
CA ARG A 59 -10.05 -9.85 5.93
C ARG A 59 -9.08 -10.28 4.83
N SER A 60 -9.49 -10.02 3.59
CA SER A 60 -8.62 -10.19 2.43
C SER A 60 -8.83 -9.10 1.39
N SER A 61 -7.86 -8.95 0.49
CA SER A 61 -8.00 -8.12 -0.70
C SER A 61 -7.38 -8.80 -1.92
N THR A 62 -7.94 -8.50 -3.08
CA THR A 62 -7.41 -8.93 -4.38
C THR A 62 -7.27 -7.70 -5.27
N SER A 63 -6.10 -7.56 -5.88
CA SER A 63 -5.82 -6.52 -6.86
C SER A 63 -5.48 -7.07 -8.22
N ARG A 64 -5.71 -6.24 -9.23
CA ARG A 64 -5.34 -6.46 -10.63
C ARG A 64 -4.68 -5.21 -11.19
N ALA A 65 -3.63 -5.39 -11.98
CA ALA A 65 -3.01 -4.26 -12.67
C ALA A 65 -4.01 -3.66 -13.68
N ASN A 66 -4.04 -2.34 -13.80
CA ASN A 66 -4.93 -1.63 -14.73
C ASN A 66 -4.14 -0.87 -15.80
N LEU A 67 -4.86 -0.43 -16.85
CA LEU A 67 -4.26 0.25 -18.01
C LEU A 67 -3.66 1.62 -17.67
N ALA A 68 -4.02 2.21 -16.53
CA ALA A 68 -3.43 3.46 -16.04
C ALA A 68 -2.08 3.25 -15.32
N GLY A 69 -1.55 2.03 -15.36
CA GLY A 69 -0.27 1.67 -14.74
C GLY A 69 -0.33 1.60 -13.21
N GLY A 70 -1.53 1.58 -12.64
CA GLY A 70 -1.81 1.29 -11.23
C GLY A 70 -2.63 0.00 -11.09
N TYR A 71 -3.52 -0.03 -10.10
CA TYR A 71 -4.24 -1.23 -9.70
C TYR A 71 -5.68 -0.93 -9.31
N ASP A 72 -6.56 -1.88 -9.60
CA ASP A 72 -7.91 -1.94 -9.04
C ASP A 72 -7.92 -3.01 -7.95
N THR A 73 -8.35 -2.64 -6.75
CA THR A 73 -8.32 -3.50 -5.55
C THR A 73 -9.72 -3.64 -4.99
N HIS A 74 -10.11 -4.87 -4.65
CA HIS A 74 -11.36 -5.19 -3.97
C HIS A 74 -11.05 -5.86 -2.63
N PHE A 75 -11.77 -5.44 -1.58
CA PHE A 75 -11.64 -5.98 -0.23
C PHE A 75 -12.82 -6.89 0.08
N SER A 76 -12.62 -7.84 0.99
CA SER A 76 -13.65 -8.79 1.42
C SER A 76 -14.82 -8.13 2.15
N ASP A 77 -14.66 -6.90 2.64
CA ASP A 77 -15.71 -6.09 3.26
C ASP A 77 -16.57 -5.29 2.25
N GLY A 78 -16.33 -5.48 0.96
CA GLY A 78 -17.07 -4.81 -0.12
C GLY A 78 -16.50 -3.45 -0.53
N THR A 79 -15.49 -2.93 0.19
CA THR A 79 -14.81 -1.71 -0.22
C THR A 79 -13.85 -1.95 -1.40
N SER A 80 -13.46 -0.87 -2.09
CA SER A 80 -12.54 -0.97 -3.24
C SER A 80 -11.73 0.30 -3.45
N SER A 81 -10.62 0.19 -4.19
CA SER A 81 -9.88 1.34 -4.70
C SER A 81 -9.42 1.16 -6.13
N THR A 82 -9.18 2.29 -6.77
CA THR A 82 -8.53 2.39 -8.07
C THR A 82 -7.36 3.35 -7.97
N SER A 83 -6.21 2.91 -8.43
CA SER A 83 -4.98 3.70 -8.47
C SER A 83 -4.45 3.86 -9.89
N ARG A 84 -3.70 4.93 -10.12
CA ARG A 84 -3.00 5.22 -11.39
C ARG A 84 -1.60 5.73 -11.13
N ALA A 85 -0.67 5.42 -12.03
CA ALA A 85 0.69 5.94 -11.95
C ALA A 85 0.69 7.46 -12.15
N ASN A 86 1.48 8.16 -11.33
CA ASN A 86 1.64 9.61 -11.43
C ASN A 86 3.08 9.99 -11.84
N ARG A 87 3.27 11.26 -12.23
CA ARG A 87 4.57 11.77 -12.71
C ARG A 87 5.66 11.85 -11.64
N SER A 88 5.30 11.70 -10.37
CA SER A 88 6.22 11.75 -9.23
C SER A 88 6.76 10.35 -8.86
N GLY A 89 6.63 9.37 -9.76
CA GLY A 89 7.09 8.01 -9.53
C GLY A 89 6.23 7.23 -8.53
N GLY A 90 5.03 7.75 -8.19
CA GLY A 90 4.10 7.13 -7.26
C GLY A 90 2.75 6.77 -7.92
N LEU A 91 1.72 6.67 -7.08
CA LEU A 91 0.33 6.41 -7.43
C LEU A 91 -0.60 7.50 -6.86
N ASP A 92 -1.62 7.86 -7.64
CA ASP A 92 -2.82 8.54 -7.15
C ASP A 92 -3.93 7.49 -6.99
N THR A 93 -4.50 7.37 -5.79
CA THR A 93 -5.46 6.34 -5.40
C THR A 93 -6.77 6.98 -4.94
N HIS A 94 -7.89 6.47 -5.46
CA HIS A 94 -9.24 6.81 -5.01
C HIS A 94 -9.89 5.61 -4.35
N TYR A 95 -10.60 5.87 -3.25
CA TYR A 95 -11.26 4.86 -2.43
C TYR A 95 -12.77 4.93 -2.65
N SER A 96 -13.47 3.81 -2.47
CA SER A 96 -14.93 3.73 -2.65
C SER A 96 -15.72 4.58 -1.65
N ASP A 97 -15.11 5.00 -0.55
CA ASP A 97 -15.69 5.93 0.43
C ASP A 97 -15.53 7.42 0.05
N GLY A 98 -14.93 7.71 -1.11
CA GLY A 98 -14.70 9.06 -1.62
C GLY A 98 -13.40 9.71 -1.14
N SER A 99 -12.65 9.07 -0.24
CA SER A 99 -11.32 9.53 0.14
C SER A 99 -10.30 9.32 -1.00
N SER A 100 -9.11 9.90 -0.84
CA SER A 100 -8.01 9.72 -1.81
C SER A 100 -6.64 9.81 -1.15
N SER A 101 -5.63 9.27 -1.83
CA SER A 101 -4.23 9.47 -1.48
C SER A 101 -3.35 9.65 -2.71
N THR A 102 -2.25 10.38 -2.55
CA THR A 102 -1.21 10.54 -3.56
C THR A 102 0.12 10.15 -2.96
N SER A 103 0.88 9.33 -3.66
CA SER A 103 2.22 8.93 -3.26
C SER A 103 3.28 9.46 -4.22
N ARG A 104 4.49 9.65 -3.72
CA ARG A 104 5.66 10.12 -4.47
C ARG A 104 6.91 9.40 -3.99
N SER A 105 7.80 9.01 -4.89
CA SER A 105 9.08 8.42 -4.48
C SER A 105 9.94 9.44 -3.74
N ASN A 106 10.66 9.01 -2.71
CA ASN A 106 11.56 9.86 -1.93
C ASN A 106 13.03 9.38 -2.03
N LEU A 107 13.95 10.19 -1.50
CA LEU A 107 15.40 9.95 -1.57
C LEU A 107 15.86 8.75 -0.73
N SER A 108 15.04 8.27 0.19
CA SER A 108 15.32 7.10 1.03
C SER A 108 14.94 5.77 0.35
N GLY A 109 14.63 5.80 -0.95
CA GLY A 109 14.22 4.63 -1.72
C GLY A 109 12.81 4.14 -1.40
N GLY A 110 12.05 4.89 -0.62
CA GLY A 110 10.64 4.63 -0.33
C GLY A 110 9.73 5.71 -0.92
N TYR A 111 8.64 6.01 -0.21
CA TYR A 111 7.58 6.90 -0.66
C TYR A 111 7.04 7.81 0.43
N ASP A 112 6.69 9.03 0.05
CA ASP A 112 5.85 9.93 0.82
C ASP A 112 4.42 9.81 0.31
N VAL A 113 3.46 9.52 1.20
CA VAL A 113 2.04 9.34 0.90
C VAL A 113 1.24 10.42 1.62
N TYR A 114 0.42 11.14 0.86
CA TYR A 114 -0.44 12.22 1.32
C TYR A 114 -1.89 11.76 1.21
N TYR A 115 -2.63 11.81 2.31
CA TYR A 115 -4.04 11.43 2.35
C TYR A 115 -4.92 12.67 2.30
N SER A 116 -6.15 12.54 1.76
CA SER A 116 -7.12 13.64 1.67
C SER A 116 -7.56 14.19 3.03
N ASN A 117 -7.32 13.46 4.12
CA ASN A 117 -7.57 13.90 5.49
C ASN A 117 -6.40 14.66 6.13
N GLY A 118 -5.37 15.02 5.35
CA GLY A 118 -4.19 15.77 5.81
C GLY A 118 -3.08 14.91 6.41
N GLN A 119 -3.32 13.62 6.63
CA GLN A 119 -2.27 12.72 7.14
C GLN A 119 -1.17 12.52 6.09
N VAL A 120 0.07 12.42 6.57
CA VAL A 120 1.23 12.12 5.73
C VAL A 120 2.01 10.95 6.32
N LYS A 121 2.43 10.05 5.42
CA LYS A 121 3.23 8.88 5.74
C LYS A 121 4.51 8.92 4.93
N ARG A 122 5.61 8.54 5.57
CA ARG A 122 6.91 8.39 4.90
C ARG A 122 7.39 6.97 5.08
N SER A 123 7.91 6.40 4.01
CA SER A 123 8.55 5.09 4.01
C SER A 123 9.97 5.16 3.47
N ARG A 124 10.79 4.18 3.85
CA ARG A 124 12.16 3.97 3.37
C ARG A 124 12.36 2.50 3.02
N ALA A 125 13.22 2.23 2.04
CA ALA A 125 13.60 0.86 1.73
C ALA A 125 14.37 0.23 2.89
N ASN A 126 14.08 -1.04 3.18
CA ASN A 126 14.79 -1.81 4.20
C ASN A 126 15.62 -2.95 3.57
N LEU A 127 16.51 -3.54 4.36
CA LEU A 127 17.41 -4.61 3.92
C LEU A 127 16.70 -5.93 3.58
N SER A 128 15.44 -6.06 4.00
CA SER A 128 14.59 -7.23 3.76
C SER A 128 13.82 -7.16 2.43
N GLY A 129 14.16 -6.19 1.57
CA GLY A 129 13.51 -6.00 0.28
C GLY A 129 12.09 -5.43 0.36
N GLY A 130 11.71 -4.86 1.50
CA GLY A 130 10.43 -4.17 1.70
C GLY A 130 10.61 -2.72 2.16
N LEU A 131 9.64 -2.20 2.90
CA LEU A 131 9.60 -0.82 3.38
C LEU A 131 9.38 -0.75 4.89
N ASP A 132 10.04 0.19 5.55
CA ASP A 132 9.69 0.64 6.90
C ASP A 132 9.00 2.00 6.80
N SER A 133 7.87 2.18 7.50
CA SER A 133 7.03 3.38 7.36
C SER A 133 6.65 3.99 8.69
N GLU A 134 6.60 5.32 8.71
CA GLU A 134 6.43 6.12 9.91
C GLU A 134 5.43 7.26 9.63
N PRO A 135 4.52 7.61 10.55
CA PRO A 135 3.71 8.82 10.44
C PRO A 135 4.61 10.06 10.47
N VAL A 136 4.32 11.05 9.62
CA VAL A 136 5.00 12.34 9.68
C VAL A 136 4.27 13.22 10.69
N ALA A 137 4.91 13.49 11.83
CA ALA A 137 4.38 14.37 12.85
C ALA A 137 4.26 15.81 12.31
N GLY A 138 3.10 16.46 12.54
CA GLY A 138 2.88 17.87 12.21
C GLY A 138 2.29 18.15 10.82
N ALA A 139 1.98 17.14 10.02
CA ALA A 139 1.17 17.33 8.81
C ALA A 139 -0.30 17.59 9.22
N ARG A 140 -0.79 18.80 8.94
CA ARG A 140 -2.19 19.22 9.03
C ARG A 140 -2.56 19.90 7.73
#